data_AF-A0A813FEZ5-F1
#
_entry.id   AF-A0A813FEZ5-F1
#
_cell.length_a   1.000
_cell.length_b   1.000
_cell.length_c   1.000
_cell.angle_alpha   90.00
_cell.angle_beta   90.00
_cell.angle_gamma   90.00
#
_symmetry.space_group_name_H-M   'P 1'
#
loop_
_entity.id
_entity.type
_entity.pdbx_description
1 polymer ?
#
loop_
_entity_poly.entity_id
_entity_poly.type
_entity_poly.pdbx_seq_one_letter_code
_entity_poly.pdbx_strand_id
1 'polypeptide(L)'
;MRYEEEKEAAEAAAAFSATGPVTPVERSVATLQEQMAVCLMRQEMGRHLTSIDTLQYCAPYECVIALTMFSRLALEPKFKRLIFKHALEALLGCICTGIWPEAREAAATLANLMWLPGLDNERLVCWLKFDGPRCLTVDAANVLLPIRTGDPKPVDIGKGMYRSTWGVEFVEGSSVCLHPRGLKTFSVPGLLTSASPLDTFENTSASPYLWLDEAPDPRHFTVTCWFYWPLGSNEHDMKKRVLMTSSPPECLTQLYVSHDPDEFGEQGNPDAEDGVWVMVDHTRTNRPLRTPRLNPGWHMLSIVSSTAQSTAQPWDGTKFFLDDWNISLKNVWILNDFYMVGNSAIYGGKHPFGLIADFRIYARSLSADEVEAMARAEGTETHPDSLARRLASMDAATILAQRLDVPDSAAECLRALGSLATVASQRAKIFNVCGQRVLQLLESPSPILQRLAARLLNNLT
;
A
#
# COMPACT_ATOMS: atom_id res chain seq x y z
N MET A 1 39.25 6.16 -15.10
CA MET A 1 38.90 7.19 -16.10
C MET A 1 37.59 7.86 -15.74
N ARG A 2 36.42 7.20 -15.84
CA ARG A 2 35.12 7.83 -15.54
C ARG A 2 34.98 8.46 -14.14
N TYR A 3 35.53 7.82 -13.10
CA TYR A 3 35.53 8.36 -11.73
C TYR A 3 36.49 9.55 -11.53
N GLU A 4 37.61 9.58 -12.26
CA GLU A 4 38.56 10.71 -12.22
C GLU A 4 37.97 11.92 -12.96
N GLU A 5 37.30 11.70 -14.09
CA GLU A 5 36.57 12.73 -14.85
C GLU A 5 35.41 13.33 -14.05
N GLU A 6 34.66 12.50 -13.31
CA GLU A 6 33.55 12.95 -12.45
C GLU A 6 34.04 13.69 -11.20
N LYS A 7 35.20 13.28 -10.65
CA LYS A 7 35.86 13.97 -9.54
C LYS A 7 36.42 15.33 -9.97
N GLU A 8 37.08 15.41 -11.12
CA GLU A 8 37.54 16.69 -11.70
C GLU A 8 36.36 17.63 -11.99
N ALA A 9 35.23 17.12 -12.48
CA ALA A 9 34.03 17.92 -12.71
C ALA A 9 33.41 18.45 -11.40
N ALA A 10 33.39 17.65 -10.34
CA ALA A 10 32.91 18.05 -9.02
C ALA A 10 33.85 19.08 -8.35
N GLU A 11 35.16 18.91 -8.47
CA GLU A 11 36.18 19.85 -7.97
C GLU A 11 36.14 21.18 -8.76
N ALA A 12 35.91 21.14 -10.07
CA ALA A 12 35.72 22.33 -10.91
C ALA A 12 34.41 23.08 -10.56
N ALA A 13 33.31 22.38 -10.30
CA ALA A 13 32.05 22.99 -9.86
C ALA A 13 32.16 23.61 -8.46
N ALA A 14 32.88 22.97 -7.54
CA ALA A 14 33.16 23.51 -6.21
C ALA A 14 34.06 24.76 -6.26
N ALA A 15 35.06 24.78 -7.15
CA ALA A 15 35.91 25.95 -7.39
C ALA A 15 35.15 27.12 -8.04
N PHE A 16 34.19 26.83 -8.92
CA PHE A 16 33.31 27.82 -9.55
C PHE A 16 32.35 28.47 -8.53
N SER A 17 31.90 27.72 -7.52
CA SER A 17 31.07 28.25 -6.42
C SER A 17 31.86 29.12 -5.41
N ALA A 18 33.19 29.01 -5.37
CA ALA A 18 34.04 29.72 -4.41
C ALA A 18 34.53 31.09 -4.90
N THR A 19 34.30 31.44 -6.17
CA THR A 19 34.84 32.67 -6.77
C THR A 19 33.74 33.62 -7.25
N GLY A 20 33.25 34.45 -6.32
CA GLY A 20 32.52 35.68 -6.64
C GLY A 20 31.01 35.53 -6.86
N PRO A 21 30.30 36.67 -6.94
CA PRO A 21 28.85 36.69 -7.12
C PRO A 21 28.50 36.04 -8.47
N VAL A 22 27.66 35.01 -8.42
CA VAL A 22 27.10 34.33 -9.59
C VAL A 22 26.48 35.38 -10.49
N THR A 23 27.12 35.64 -11.63
CA THR A 23 26.48 36.38 -12.71
C THR A 23 25.27 35.54 -13.12
N PRO A 24 24.05 36.09 -13.10
CA PRO A 24 22.88 35.33 -13.49
C PRO A 24 23.12 34.85 -14.93
N VAL A 25 23.23 33.52 -15.09
CA VAL A 25 23.27 32.89 -16.40
C VAL A 25 22.07 33.43 -17.16
N GLU A 26 22.31 34.13 -18.27
CA GLU A 26 21.24 34.65 -19.12
C GLU A 26 20.34 33.48 -19.49
N ARG A 27 19.11 33.52 -19.00
CA ARG A 27 18.11 32.49 -19.27
C ARG A 27 17.91 32.45 -20.78
N SER A 28 18.30 31.35 -21.39
CA SER A 28 17.83 31.00 -22.73
C SER A 28 16.30 31.03 -22.72
N VAL A 29 15.72 31.91 -23.55
CA VAL A 29 14.27 32.15 -23.66
C VAL A 29 13.59 31.07 -24.53
N ALA A 30 14.24 29.92 -24.72
CA ALA A 30 13.68 28.84 -25.52
C ALA A 30 12.40 28.32 -24.86
N THR A 31 11.32 28.28 -25.63
CA THR A 31 10.04 27.76 -25.18
C THR A 31 10.11 26.23 -25.04
N LEU A 32 9.29 25.65 -24.15
CA LEU A 32 9.16 24.20 -23.97
C LEU A 32 8.95 23.46 -25.31
N GLN A 33 8.21 24.07 -26.24
CA GLN A 33 7.97 23.52 -27.58
C GLN A 33 9.23 23.45 -28.45
N GLU A 34 10.08 24.48 -28.42
CA GLU A 34 11.34 24.49 -29.16
C GLU A 34 12.30 23.43 -28.61
N GLN A 35 12.31 23.24 -27.30
CA GLN A 35 13.14 22.22 -26.65
C GLN A 35 12.65 20.80 -26.93
N MET A 36 11.34 20.56 -26.89
CA MET A 36 10.75 19.28 -27.29
C MET A 36 11.06 18.94 -28.75
N ALA A 37 11.04 19.93 -29.65
CA ALA A 37 11.41 19.74 -31.06
C ALA A 37 12.89 19.35 -31.23
N VAL A 38 13.79 19.93 -30.45
CA VAL A 38 15.22 19.57 -30.45
C VAL A 38 15.45 18.15 -29.91
N CYS A 39 14.74 17.75 -28.85
CA CYS A 39 14.80 16.38 -28.33
C CYS A 39 14.31 15.35 -29.36
N LEU A 40 13.18 15.61 -30.03
CA LEU A 40 12.63 14.74 -31.06
C LEU A 40 13.58 14.60 -32.27
N MET A 41 14.08 15.71 -32.80
CA MET A 41 15.04 15.71 -33.92
C MET A 41 16.30 14.88 -33.61
N ARG A 42 16.79 14.92 -32.36
CA ARG A 42 18.02 14.22 -31.96
C ARG A 42 17.81 12.74 -31.66
N GLN A 43 16.61 12.37 -31.19
CA GLN A 43 16.19 10.97 -31.10
C GLN A 43 16.14 10.34 -32.50
N GLU A 44 15.64 11.06 -33.50
CA GLU A 44 15.67 10.65 -34.90
C GLU A 44 17.11 10.50 -35.45
N MET A 45 18.07 11.24 -34.89
CA MET A 45 19.49 11.15 -35.25
C MET A 45 20.29 10.06 -34.51
N GLY A 46 19.67 9.29 -33.61
CA GLY A 46 20.34 8.20 -32.88
C GLY A 46 21.48 8.65 -31.97
N ARG A 47 21.53 9.92 -31.56
CA ARG A 47 22.56 10.44 -30.65
C ARG A 47 22.08 10.34 -29.21
N HIS A 48 22.76 9.52 -28.40
CA HIS A 48 22.58 9.50 -26.95
C HIS A 48 23.35 10.67 -26.32
N LEU A 49 22.65 11.54 -25.58
CA LEU A 49 23.27 12.66 -24.85
C LEU A 49 24.03 12.14 -23.63
N THR A 50 25.21 12.69 -23.37
CA THR A 50 25.85 12.57 -22.05
C THR A 50 25.21 13.55 -21.06
N SER A 51 25.32 13.29 -19.76
CA SER A 51 24.83 14.19 -18.71
C SER A 51 25.45 15.59 -18.81
N ILE A 52 26.69 15.69 -19.28
CA ILE A 52 27.41 16.96 -19.52
C ILE A 52 26.82 17.72 -20.71
N ASP A 53 26.53 17.02 -21.81
CA ASP A 53 25.89 17.65 -22.98
C ASP A 53 24.48 18.14 -22.64
N THR A 54 23.76 17.40 -21.79
CA THR A 54 22.39 17.75 -21.38
C THR A 54 22.34 19.08 -20.63
N LEU A 55 23.35 19.37 -19.79
CA LEU A 55 23.49 20.63 -19.05
C LEU A 55 23.70 21.86 -19.95
N GLN A 56 24.12 21.67 -21.20
CA GLN A 56 24.38 22.76 -22.15
C GLN A 56 23.13 23.19 -22.93
N TYR A 57 22.12 22.32 -23.06
CA TYR A 57 20.98 22.53 -23.96
C TYR A 57 19.62 22.50 -23.25
N CYS A 58 19.50 21.68 -22.21
CA CYS A 58 18.41 21.79 -21.28
C CYS A 58 18.95 22.58 -20.10
N ALA A 59 18.26 23.64 -19.76
CA ALA A 59 18.19 24.06 -18.39
C ALA A 59 17.95 22.83 -17.50
N PRO A 60 18.93 22.31 -16.72
CA PRO A 60 18.67 21.21 -15.80
C PRO A 60 17.50 21.53 -14.86
N TYR A 61 17.23 22.82 -14.65
CA TYR A 61 16.09 23.31 -13.90
C TYR A 61 14.74 23.00 -14.56
N GLU A 62 14.58 22.99 -15.89
CA GLU A 62 13.28 22.79 -16.54
C GLU A 62 12.83 21.33 -16.53
N CYS A 63 13.75 20.39 -16.80
CA CYS A 63 13.47 18.95 -16.68
C CYS A 63 13.12 18.59 -15.23
N VAL A 64 13.85 19.16 -14.26
CA VAL A 64 13.55 19.01 -12.83
C VAL A 64 12.20 19.63 -12.49
N ILE A 65 11.87 20.83 -12.97
CA ILE A 65 10.56 21.45 -12.75
C ILE A 65 9.44 20.57 -13.30
N ALA A 66 9.60 20.05 -14.52
CA ALA A 66 8.62 19.15 -15.14
C ALA A 66 8.47 17.84 -14.36
N LEU A 67 9.57 17.22 -13.93
CA LEU A 67 9.55 16.01 -13.10
C LEU A 67 8.99 16.28 -11.69
N THR A 68 9.22 17.46 -11.12
CA THR A 68 8.58 17.89 -9.87
C THR A 68 7.08 18.10 -10.06
N MET A 69 6.66 18.59 -11.21
CA MET A 69 5.23 18.61 -11.55
C MET A 69 4.70 17.19 -11.67
N PHE A 70 5.38 16.28 -12.38
CA PHE A 70 4.97 14.88 -12.47
C PHE A 70 4.94 14.20 -11.10
N SER A 71 5.89 14.47 -10.20
CA SER A 71 5.93 13.88 -8.88
C SER A 71 4.74 14.33 -8.05
N ARG A 72 4.35 15.61 -8.15
CA ARG A 72 3.11 16.13 -7.55
C ARG A 72 1.85 15.57 -8.20
N LEU A 73 1.79 15.53 -9.53
CA LEU A 73 0.66 14.96 -10.28
C LEU A 73 0.55 13.45 -10.03
N ALA A 74 1.63 12.76 -9.71
CA ALA A 74 1.59 11.36 -9.32
C ALA A 74 0.97 11.15 -7.94
N LEU A 75 0.75 12.19 -7.13
CA LEU A 75 -0.11 12.13 -5.95
C LEU A 75 -1.59 12.30 -6.33
N GLU A 76 -1.85 12.95 -7.45
CA GLU A 76 -3.18 13.27 -7.94
C GLU A 76 -3.76 12.11 -8.75
N PRO A 77 -4.87 11.52 -8.30
CA PRO A 77 -5.34 10.28 -8.88
C PRO A 77 -5.75 10.28 -10.34
N LYS A 78 -6.43 11.33 -10.79
CA LYS A 78 -6.78 11.55 -12.20
C LYS A 78 -5.57 11.44 -13.12
N PHE A 79 -4.37 11.75 -12.62
CA PHE A 79 -3.13 11.63 -13.38
C PHE A 79 -2.38 10.31 -13.14
N LYS A 80 -2.60 9.60 -12.02
CA LYS A 80 -1.97 8.30 -11.76
C LYS A 80 -2.19 7.31 -12.89
N ARG A 81 -3.42 7.16 -13.39
CA ARG A 81 -3.73 6.25 -14.51
C ARG A 81 -2.98 6.64 -15.78
N LEU A 82 -2.90 7.94 -16.07
CA LEU A 82 -2.19 8.46 -17.23
C LEU A 82 -0.68 8.18 -17.13
N ILE A 83 -0.07 8.52 -16.00
CA ILE A 83 1.37 8.31 -15.75
C ILE A 83 1.69 6.82 -15.72
N PHE A 84 0.86 6.00 -15.07
CA PHE A 84 1.00 4.54 -15.06
C PHE A 84 1.00 3.96 -16.48
N LYS A 85 0.10 4.43 -17.35
CA LYS A 85 -0.01 3.90 -18.71
C LYS A 85 1.14 4.34 -19.60
N HIS A 86 1.60 5.59 -19.47
CA HIS A 86 2.43 6.24 -20.49
C HIS A 86 3.84 6.65 -20.06
N ALA A 87 4.14 6.77 -18.77
CA ALA A 87 5.38 7.42 -18.32
C ALA A 87 6.37 6.50 -17.58
N LEU A 88 6.00 5.26 -17.23
CA LEU A 88 6.86 4.39 -16.41
C LEU A 88 8.24 4.14 -17.04
N GLU A 89 8.30 3.86 -18.34
CA GLU A 89 9.55 3.62 -19.06
C GLU A 89 10.45 4.86 -19.06
N ALA A 90 9.85 6.02 -19.35
CA ALA A 90 10.57 7.29 -19.33
C ALA A 90 11.10 7.63 -17.93
N LEU A 91 10.29 7.42 -16.88
CA LEU A 91 10.69 7.65 -15.49
C LEU A 91 11.86 6.74 -15.08
N LEU A 92 11.79 5.44 -15.43
CA LEU A 92 12.90 4.51 -15.17
C LEU A 92 14.15 4.90 -15.97
N GLY A 93 14.00 5.35 -17.21
CA GLY A 93 15.07 5.93 -18.02
C GLY A 93 15.72 7.13 -17.34
N CYS A 94 14.93 8.09 -16.85
CA CYS A 94 15.43 9.24 -16.09
C CYS A 94 16.19 8.84 -14.82
N ILE A 95 15.76 7.79 -14.10
CA ILE A 95 16.50 7.29 -12.94
C ILE A 95 17.84 6.69 -13.37
N CYS A 96 17.88 5.93 -14.46
CA CYS A 96 19.11 5.35 -14.98
C CYS A 96 20.09 6.41 -15.52
N THR A 97 19.64 7.32 -16.37
CA THR A 97 20.52 8.17 -17.18
C THR A 97 20.51 9.64 -16.80
N GLY A 98 19.50 10.09 -16.04
CA GLY A 98 19.35 11.49 -15.64
C GLY A 98 20.41 11.94 -14.66
N ILE A 99 20.57 13.26 -14.56
CA ILE A 99 21.36 13.87 -13.49
C ILE A 99 20.67 13.68 -12.14
N TRP A 100 21.41 13.84 -11.03
CA TRP A 100 20.90 13.49 -9.70
C TRP A 100 19.53 14.10 -9.34
N PRO A 101 19.25 15.38 -9.62
CA PRO A 101 17.94 15.96 -9.33
C PRO A 101 16.81 15.35 -10.18
N GLU A 102 17.06 15.01 -11.44
CA GLU A 102 16.08 14.35 -12.31
C GLU A 102 15.80 12.93 -11.83
N ALA A 103 16.84 12.18 -11.49
CA ALA A 103 16.71 10.83 -10.95
C ALA A 103 15.92 10.84 -9.63
N ARG A 104 16.16 11.82 -8.76
CA ARG A 104 15.38 12.04 -7.53
C ARG A 104 13.91 12.28 -7.84
N GLU A 105 13.57 13.23 -8.70
CA GLU A 105 12.17 13.56 -8.98
C GLU A 105 11.44 12.46 -9.75
N ALA A 106 12.14 11.73 -10.62
CA ALA A 106 11.60 10.54 -11.27
C ALA A 106 11.35 9.40 -10.26
N ALA A 107 12.28 9.16 -9.34
CA ALA A 107 12.08 8.21 -8.23
C ALA A 107 10.94 8.65 -7.31
N ALA A 108 10.83 9.95 -7.02
CA ALA A 108 9.73 10.53 -6.25
C ALA A 108 8.39 10.29 -6.95
N THR A 109 8.35 10.46 -8.27
CA THR A 109 7.18 10.17 -9.10
C THR A 109 6.80 8.71 -9.00
N LEU A 110 7.72 7.75 -9.21
CA LEU A 110 7.44 6.32 -9.09
C LEU A 110 6.96 5.94 -7.69
N ALA A 111 7.63 6.47 -6.66
CA ALA A 111 7.24 6.23 -5.29
C ALA A 111 5.87 6.86 -4.99
N ASN A 112 5.50 8.01 -5.55
CA ASN A 112 4.18 8.63 -5.42
C ASN A 112 3.08 7.86 -6.17
N LEU A 113 3.41 7.27 -7.32
CA LEU A 113 2.47 6.37 -8.01
C LEU A 113 2.14 5.15 -7.15
N MET A 114 3.17 4.55 -6.54
CA MET A 114 3.04 3.39 -5.65
C MET A 114 2.46 3.75 -4.27
N TRP A 115 2.63 4.99 -3.82
CA TRP A 115 2.05 5.50 -2.59
C TRP A 115 0.55 5.75 -2.81
N LEU A 116 -0.34 5.06 -2.09
CA LEU A 116 -1.80 5.20 -2.26
C LEU A 116 -2.27 4.94 -3.70
N PRO A 117 -2.09 3.73 -4.28
CA PRO A 117 -2.55 3.46 -5.63
C PRO A 117 -4.03 3.90 -5.78
N GLY A 118 -4.31 4.74 -6.79
CA GLY A 118 -5.70 5.03 -7.21
C GLY A 118 -6.54 6.03 -6.39
N LEU A 119 -6.02 7.17 -5.95
CA LEU A 119 -6.79 8.17 -5.17
C LEU A 119 -8.14 8.70 -5.75
N ASP A 120 -8.55 8.42 -6.99
CA ASP A 120 -9.82 8.90 -7.54
C ASP A 120 -10.90 8.03 -6.86
N ASN A 121 -10.59 6.75 -6.74
CA ASN A 121 -11.50 5.68 -6.37
C ASN A 121 -10.83 4.60 -5.50
N GLU A 122 -9.82 4.81 -4.67
CA GLU A 122 -9.37 3.73 -3.77
C GLU A 122 -9.34 4.24 -2.34
N ARG A 123 -8.71 5.38 -2.03
CA ARG A 123 -8.60 5.88 -0.65
C ARG A 123 -8.14 4.78 0.32
N LEU A 124 -7.16 3.96 -0.10
CA LEU A 124 -6.63 2.84 0.68
C LEU A 124 -5.96 3.35 1.96
N VAL A 125 -6.43 2.90 3.12
CA VAL A 125 -5.98 3.29 4.46
C VAL A 125 -4.99 2.26 5.02
N CYS A 126 -5.26 0.98 4.80
CA CYS A 126 -4.41 -0.09 5.27
C CYS A 126 -4.44 -1.23 4.29
N TRP A 127 -3.29 -1.84 4.07
CA TRP A 127 -3.17 -3.10 3.35
C TRP A 127 -2.16 -3.98 4.07
N LEU A 128 -2.65 -5.12 4.54
CA LEU A 128 -1.88 -6.21 5.13
C LEU A 128 -1.85 -7.35 4.14
N LYS A 129 -0.64 -7.75 3.76
CA LYS A 129 -0.38 -8.87 2.87
C LYS A 129 0.33 -9.97 3.64
N PHE A 130 -0.25 -11.16 3.64
CA PHE A 130 0.19 -12.29 4.44
C PHE A 130 0.88 -13.32 3.55
N ASP A 131 2.17 -13.13 3.30
CA ASP A 131 2.95 -14.06 2.47
C ASP A 131 3.56 -15.21 3.29
N GLY A 132 3.63 -15.06 4.62
CA GLY A 132 4.15 -16.05 5.55
C GLY A 132 4.16 -15.56 7.01
N PRO A 133 4.50 -16.41 7.99
CA PRO A 133 4.29 -16.18 9.43
C PRO A 133 5.07 -15.00 10.00
N ARG A 134 6.23 -14.71 9.39
CA ARG A 134 7.07 -13.54 9.67
C ARG A 134 7.09 -12.55 8.51
N CYS A 135 6.37 -12.87 7.45
CA CYS A 135 6.33 -12.10 6.22
C CYS A 135 4.96 -11.44 6.08
N LEU A 136 4.60 -10.66 7.11
CA LEU A 136 3.51 -9.71 7.04
C LEU A 136 4.05 -8.47 6.35
N THR A 137 3.74 -8.31 5.07
CA THR A 137 4.06 -7.07 4.39
C THR A 137 2.90 -6.12 4.54
N VAL A 138 3.19 -4.99 5.17
CA VAL A 138 2.28 -3.88 5.21
C VAL A 138 2.64 -2.96 4.07
N ASP A 139 1.65 -2.52 3.29
CA ASP A 139 1.87 -1.39 2.41
C ASP A 139 2.16 -0.16 3.29
N ALA A 140 3.44 0.07 3.51
CA ALA A 140 3.99 1.04 4.44
C ALA A 140 3.79 2.50 3.96
N ALA A 141 2.97 2.70 2.93
CA ALA A 141 2.46 3.99 2.50
C ALA A 141 1.50 4.63 3.52
N ASN A 142 0.72 3.83 4.26
CA ASN A 142 -0.43 4.35 5.04
C ASN A 142 -0.58 3.79 6.46
N VAL A 143 0.26 2.83 6.88
CA VAL A 143 0.12 2.18 8.19
C VAL A 143 1.47 2.16 8.89
N LEU A 144 1.54 2.82 10.04
CA LEU A 144 2.64 2.60 10.98
C LEU A 144 2.50 1.18 11.51
N LEU A 145 3.60 0.43 11.39
CA LEU A 145 3.77 -0.99 11.67
C LEU A 145 2.78 -1.55 12.71
N PRO A 146 2.18 -2.72 12.47
CA PRO A 146 1.35 -3.37 13.46
C PRO A 146 2.14 -3.54 14.75
N ILE A 147 1.58 -3.03 15.85
CA ILE A 147 2.29 -2.86 17.13
C ILE A 147 2.52 -4.20 17.82
N ARG A 148 1.77 -5.22 17.40
CA ARG A 148 1.96 -6.59 17.84
C ARG A 148 1.45 -7.54 16.78
N THR A 149 2.36 -8.30 16.18
CA THR A 149 2.05 -9.54 15.46
C THR A 149 2.32 -10.69 16.41
N GLY A 150 1.40 -11.65 16.55
CA GLY A 150 1.75 -12.92 17.22
C GLY A 150 2.63 -13.80 16.33
N ASP A 151 2.69 -15.09 16.65
CA ASP A 151 3.44 -16.09 15.86
C ASP A 151 2.47 -16.97 15.05
N PRO A 152 1.85 -16.46 13.97
CA PRO A 152 0.96 -17.27 13.16
C PRO A 152 1.77 -18.28 12.32
N LYS A 153 1.10 -19.25 11.68
CA LYS A 153 1.75 -20.36 10.97
C LYS A 153 1.66 -20.17 9.44
N PRO A 154 2.74 -20.43 8.66
CA PRO A 154 2.62 -20.47 7.20
C PRO A 154 1.79 -21.67 6.78
N VAL A 155 1.11 -21.54 5.64
CA VAL A 155 0.48 -22.69 4.98
C VAL A 155 1.00 -22.80 3.55
N ASP A 156 1.37 -24.02 3.16
CA ASP A 156 1.67 -24.36 1.78
C ASP A 156 0.34 -24.47 1.01
N ILE A 157 0.12 -23.60 0.02
CA ILE A 157 -1.12 -23.62 -0.75
C ILE A 157 -0.81 -23.61 -2.24
N GLY A 158 -1.53 -24.48 -2.97
CA GLY A 158 -1.46 -24.58 -4.42
C GLY A 158 -2.85 -24.54 -5.05
N LYS A 159 -2.94 -23.75 -6.14
CA LYS A 159 -4.06 -23.42 -7.07
C LYS A 159 -4.87 -22.16 -6.69
N GLY A 160 -5.01 -21.26 -7.69
CA GLY A 160 -5.67 -19.95 -7.59
C GLY A 160 -4.75 -18.78 -8.00
N MET A 161 -5.16 -17.53 -7.68
CA MET A 161 -4.44 -16.26 -7.92
C MET A 161 -2.99 -16.25 -7.38
N TYR A 162 -2.65 -17.19 -6.49
CA TYR A 162 -1.37 -17.31 -5.80
C TYR A 162 -0.86 -18.75 -5.89
N ARG A 163 0.11 -18.98 -6.77
CA ARG A 163 0.63 -20.30 -7.15
C ARG A 163 1.71 -20.87 -6.19
N SER A 164 2.02 -20.20 -5.08
CA SER A 164 3.08 -20.54 -4.12
C SER A 164 2.57 -20.60 -2.68
N THR A 165 3.43 -20.93 -1.69
CA THR A 165 3.13 -20.80 -0.25
C THR A 165 2.57 -19.40 0.05
N TRP A 166 1.31 -19.33 0.47
CA TRP A 166 0.63 -18.05 0.59
C TRP A 166 -0.44 -18.09 1.66
N GLY A 167 -0.57 -16.99 2.39
CA GLY A 167 -1.46 -16.90 3.53
C GLY A 167 -0.80 -17.29 4.85
N VAL A 168 -1.42 -16.79 5.90
CA VAL A 168 -1.00 -16.97 7.28
C VAL A 168 -2.19 -17.54 8.05
N GLU A 169 -2.01 -18.72 8.62
CA GLU A 169 -2.98 -19.34 9.53
C GLU A 169 -2.84 -18.69 10.89
N PHE A 170 -3.89 -17.98 11.30
CA PHE A 170 -4.00 -17.48 12.66
C PHE A 170 -4.31 -18.66 13.59
N VAL A 171 -3.44 -18.86 14.58
CA VAL A 171 -3.59 -19.81 15.69
C VAL A 171 -3.88 -19.07 17.00
N GLU A 172 -4.19 -19.81 18.07
CA GLU A 172 -4.38 -19.22 19.40
C GLU A 172 -3.17 -18.36 19.80
N GLY A 173 -3.42 -17.16 20.31
CA GLY A 173 -2.39 -16.18 20.67
C GLY A 173 -1.80 -15.39 19.50
N SER A 174 -2.11 -15.74 18.25
CA SER A 174 -1.69 -14.97 17.07
C SER A 174 -2.72 -13.91 16.69
N SER A 175 -2.29 -12.67 16.47
CA SER A 175 -3.15 -11.57 16.01
C SER A 175 -2.31 -10.50 15.34
N VAL A 176 -2.93 -9.67 14.49
CA VAL A 176 -2.31 -8.41 14.06
C VAL A 176 -3.03 -7.26 14.76
N CYS A 177 -2.34 -6.63 15.71
CA CYS A 177 -2.78 -5.38 16.30
C CYS A 177 -2.37 -4.21 15.41
N LEU A 178 -3.35 -3.42 14.99
CA LEU A 178 -3.14 -2.16 14.28
C LEU A 178 -2.75 -1.07 15.30
N HIS A 179 -3.13 0.18 15.03
CA HIS A 179 -2.85 1.32 15.92
C HIS A 179 -3.50 1.15 17.31
N PRO A 180 -2.90 1.64 18.44
CA PRO A 180 -3.41 1.40 19.79
C PRO A 180 -4.81 1.96 20.04
N ARG A 181 -5.19 2.97 19.26
CA ARG A 181 -6.50 3.63 19.31
C ARG A 181 -7.44 3.24 18.17
N GLY A 182 -7.11 2.17 17.46
CA GLY A 182 -7.74 1.80 16.20
C GLY A 182 -7.31 2.69 15.03
N LEU A 183 -7.46 2.15 13.83
CA LEU A 183 -7.27 2.82 12.57
C LEU A 183 -8.62 3.41 12.12
N LYS A 184 -8.73 4.73 12.14
CA LYS A 184 -9.93 5.47 11.74
C LYS A 184 -9.80 5.92 10.29
N THR A 185 -10.68 5.41 9.43
CA THR A 185 -10.59 5.64 7.98
C THR A 185 -10.73 7.11 7.56
N PHE A 186 -11.48 7.89 8.33
CA PHE A 186 -11.68 9.32 8.10
C PHE A 186 -10.59 10.21 8.73
N SER A 187 -9.65 9.64 9.46
CA SER A 187 -8.54 10.35 10.09
C SER A 187 -7.24 9.58 9.87
N VAL A 188 -6.90 9.38 8.59
CA VAL A 188 -5.63 8.76 8.18
C VAL A 188 -4.47 9.64 8.67
N PRO A 189 -3.30 9.09 9.01
CA PRO A 189 -2.10 9.89 9.20
C PRO A 189 -1.84 10.76 7.99
N GLY A 190 -1.37 11.98 8.23
CA GLY A 190 -0.63 12.73 7.22
C GLY A 190 0.52 11.89 6.65
N LEU A 191 0.94 12.25 5.43
CA LEU A 191 2.11 11.71 4.73
C LEU A 191 3.15 11.13 5.70
N LEU A 192 3.33 9.82 5.69
CA LEU A 192 4.31 9.09 6.51
C LEU A 192 5.77 9.43 6.17
N THR A 193 6.02 10.47 5.39
CA THR A 193 7.36 10.99 5.07
C THR A 193 8.13 11.46 6.31
N SER A 194 7.48 11.62 7.47
CA SER A 194 8.09 12.23 8.66
C SER A 194 7.91 11.50 10.00
N ALA A 195 7.20 10.36 10.07
CA ALA A 195 6.95 9.69 11.36
C ALA A 195 8.19 8.94 11.90
N SER A 196 8.63 9.27 13.11
CA SER A 196 9.54 8.48 13.95
C SER A 196 8.92 7.12 14.32
N PRO A 197 9.70 6.06 14.65
CA PRO A 197 9.17 4.87 15.33
C PRO A 197 8.45 5.18 16.66
N LEU A 198 8.72 6.35 17.24
CA LEU A 198 8.05 6.88 18.44
C LEU A 198 6.82 7.73 18.11
N ASP A 199 6.61 8.09 16.83
CA ASP A 199 5.44 8.85 16.43
C ASP A 199 4.22 7.95 16.36
N THR A 200 3.20 8.33 17.13
CA THR A 200 1.87 7.74 17.06
C THR A 200 1.10 8.38 15.90
N PHE A 201 -0.04 7.78 15.49
CA PHE A 201 -0.91 8.42 14.51
C PHE A 201 -1.35 9.83 14.98
N GLU A 202 -1.39 10.09 16.29
CA GLU A 202 -1.74 11.43 16.84
C GLU A 202 -0.73 12.52 16.47
N ASN A 203 0.56 12.18 16.37
CA ASN A 203 1.62 13.14 16.05
C ASN A 203 1.70 13.41 14.54
N THR A 204 1.14 12.52 13.73
CA THR A 204 1.18 12.57 12.26
C THR A 204 -0.16 12.87 11.63
N SER A 205 -1.25 12.87 12.39
CA SER A 205 -2.61 13.27 11.96
C SER A 205 -2.74 14.78 11.79
N ALA A 206 -1.85 15.42 11.02
CA ALA A 206 -2.24 16.65 10.34
C ALA A 206 -3.27 16.25 9.28
N SER A 207 -4.36 17.01 9.13
CA SER A 207 -5.49 16.70 8.23
C SER A 207 -4.95 16.25 6.87
N PRO A 208 -4.89 14.93 6.60
CA PRO A 208 -4.17 14.40 5.44
C PRO A 208 -4.90 14.73 4.15
N TYR A 209 -6.07 15.36 4.25
CA TYR A 209 -7.01 15.65 3.19
C TYR A 209 -7.06 17.14 2.84
N LEU A 210 -6.06 17.94 3.22
CA LEU A 210 -5.98 19.35 2.77
C LEU A 210 -6.01 19.51 1.24
N TRP A 211 -5.72 18.44 0.49
CA TRP A 211 -5.80 18.37 -0.97
C TRP A 211 -7.05 17.64 -1.49
N LEU A 212 -7.89 17.08 -0.62
CA LEU A 212 -9.23 16.66 -1.02
C LEU A 212 -10.18 17.84 -0.84
N ASP A 213 -11.04 18.07 -1.82
CA ASP A 213 -12.06 19.11 -1.75
C ASP A 213 -13.05 18.88 -0.59
N GLU A 214 -13.22 17.61 -0.17
CA GLU A 214 -14.10 17.21 0.93
C GLU A 214 -13.45 16.15 1.84
N ALA A 215 -13.63 16.31 3.16
CA ALA A 215 -13.20 15.31 4.13
C ALA A 215 -14.03 14.01 3.98
N PRO A 216 -13.42 12.82 4.14
CA PRO A 216 -14.16 11.56 4.07
C PRO A 216 -15.22 11.47 5.18
N ASP A 217 -16.43 11.05 4.82
CA ASP A 217 -17.49 10.75 5.77
C ASP A 217 -17.04 9.57 6.66
N PRO A 218 -17.09 9.68 8.00
CA PRO A 218 -16.76 8.57 8.89
C PRO A 218 -17.59 7.30 8.62
N ARG A 219 -18.81 7.43 8.08
CA ARG A 219 -19.64 6.27 7.74
C ARG A 219 -19.25 5.62 6.42
N HIS A 220 -18.39 6.25 5.61
CA HIS A 220 -17.95 5.70 4.34
C HIS A 220 -16.63 4.97 4.50
N PHE A 221 -16.69 3.65 4.43
CA PHE A 221 -15.48 2.83 4.40
C PHE A 221 -15.75 1.49 3.72
N THR A 222 -14.68 0.82 3.34
CA THR A 222 -14.72 -0.57 2.88
C THR A 222 -13.63 -1.37 3.55
N VAL A 223 -13.95 -2.58 3.98
CA VAL A 223 -12.97 -3.58 4.42
C VAL A 223 -13.05 -4.77 3.47
N THR A 224 -11.92 -5.24 2.97
CA THR A 224 -11.85 -6.44 2.12
C THR A 224 -10.89 -7.46 2.74
N CYS A 225 -11.22 -8.74 2.65
CA CYS A 225 -10.42 -9.83 3.20
C CYS A 225 -10.47 -11.05 2.27
N TRP A 226 -9.29 -11.56 1.90
CA TRP A 226 -9.15 -12.86 1.25
C TRP A 226 -8.81 -13.91 2.31
N PHE A 227 -9.70 -14.88 2.48
CA PHE A 227 -9.57 -15.94 3.47
C PHE A 227 -9.82 -17.31 2.83
N TYR A 228 -9.26 -18.35 3.45
CA TYR A 228 -9.42 -19.72 2.97
C TYR A 228 -10.55 -20.43 3.72
N TRP A 229 -11.38 -21.16 3.00
CA TRP A 229 -12.45 -22.03 3.50
C TRP A 229 -12.08 -23.51 3.30
N PRO A 230 -12.36 -24.41 4.27
CA PRO A 230 -12.88 -24.13 5.60
C PRO A 230 -11.84 -23.41 6.48
N LEU A 231 -12.29 -22.73 7.54
CA LEU A 231 -11.46 -21.92 8.45
C LEU A 231 -10.47 -22.74 9.34
N GLY A 232 -10.08 -23.94 8.89
CA GLY A 232 -9.17 -24.86 9.58
C GLY A 232 -9.92 -25.97 10.34
N SER A 233 -9.35 -27.18 10.29
CA SER A 233 -9.95 -28.43 10.79
C SER A 233 -9.45 -28.88 12.17
N ASN A 234 -8.68 -28.05 12.89
CA ASN A 234 -8.19 -28.46 14.22
C ASN A 234 -9.38 -28.69 15.16
N GLU A 235 -9.53 -29.95 15.57
CA GLU A 235 -10.69 -30.62 16.19
C GLU A 235 -11.12 -30.06 17.57
N HIS A 236 -10.51 -28.98 18.05
CA HIS A 236 -10.96 -28.31 19.26
C HIS A 236 -12.02 -27.27 18.91
N ASP A 237 -13.26 -27.74 18.78
CA ASP A 237 -14.56 -27.14 19.14
C ASP A 237 -14.60 -25.61 19.35
N MET A 238 -14.06 -24.85 18.39
CA MET A 238 -14.05 -23.40 18.45
C MET A 238 -15.42 -22.90 18.00
N LYS A 239 -16.28 -22.69 18.99
CA LYS A 239 -17.61 -22.07 18.84
C LYS A 239 -17.57 -20.72 18.13
N LYS A 240 -16.44 -20.01 18.12
CA LYS A 240 -16.32 -18.65 17.57
C LYS A 240 -14.95 -18.37 16.94
N ARG A 241 -14.95 -17.74 15.77
CA ARG A 241 -13.76 -17.37 14.97
C ARG A 241 -13.82 -15.90 14.56
N VAL A 242 -12.97 -15.05 15.13
CA VAL A 242 -13.10 -13.57 15.01
C VAL A 242 -12.17 -13.02 13.92
N LEU A 243 -12.74 -12.47 12.85
CA LEU A 243 -11.98 -11.85 11.76
C LEU A 243 -11.42 -10.48 12.16
N MET A 244 -12.27 -9.61 12.69
CA MET A 244 -11.87 -8.24 13.04
C MET A 244 -12.61 -7.72 14.27
N THR A 245 -12.00 -6.78 14.99
CA THR A 245 -12.58 -6.13 16.18
C THR A 245 -12.24 -4.63 16.19
N SER A 246 -13.19 -3.83 16.67
CA SER A 246 -13.02 -2.39 16.90
C SER A 246 -12.15 -2.07 18.13
N SER A 247 -11.82 -0.80 18.35
CA SER A 247 -10.89 -0.40 19.40
C SER A 247 -11.41 -0.60 20.85
N PRO A 248 -10.54 -0.92 21.83
CA PRO A 248 -10.89 -0.96 23.24
C PRO A 248 -11.20 0.44 23.81
N PRO A 249 -11.89 0.55 24.97
CA PRO A 249 -12.27 -0.52 25.89
C PRO A 249 -13.58 -1.24 25.51
N GLU A 250 -14.36 -0.65 24.61
CA GLU A 250 -15.73 -1.08 24.39
C GLU A 250 -15.85 -2.20 23.35
N CYS A 251 -14.88 -2.32 22.42
CA CYS A 251 -14.83 -3.35 21.37
C CYS A 251 -16.20 -3.65 20.76
N LEU A 252 -16.97 -2.58 20.52
CA LEU A 252 -18.40 -2.62 20.23
C LEU A 252 -18.73 -3.44 18.98
N THR A 253 -17.85 -3.41 17.99
CA THR A 253 -18.06 -4.06 16.71
C THR A 253 -17.09 -5.20 16.48
N GLN A 254 -17.64 -6.33 16.05
CA GLN A 254 -16.91 -7.53 15.65
C GLN A 254 -17.51 -8.08 14.37
N LEU A 255 -16.66 -8.69 13.55
CA LEU A 255 -17.09 -9.63 12.52
C LEU A 255 -16.47 -10.99 12.82
N TYR A 256 -17.31 -12.02 12.89
CA TYR A 256 -16.87 -13.37 13.22
C TYR A 256 -17.77 -14.43 12.57
N VAL A 257 -17.29 -15.67 12.58
CA VAL A 257 -18.09 -16.86 12.28
C VAL A 257 -18.37 -17.58 13.59
N SER A 258 -19.64 -17.88 13.86
CA SER A 258 -20.09 -18.69 14.99
C SER A 258 -20.42 -20.09 14.53
N HIS A 259 -19.92 -21.09 15.24
CA HIS A 259 -20.29 -22.49 15.09
C HIS A 259 -21.17 -22.95 16.28
N ASP A 260 -21.61 -22.03 17.14
CA ASP A 260 -22.44 -22.38 18.30
C ASP A 260 -23.91 -22.55 17.89
N PRO A 261 -24.47 -23.78 17.89
CA PRO A 261 -25.86 -24.00 17.51
C PRO A 261 -26.86 -23.35 18.48
N ASP A 262 -26.43 -23.09 19.73
CA ASP A 262 -27.29 -22.54 20.77
C ASP A 262 -27.39 -21.00 20.73
N GLU A 263 -26.45 -20.31 20.07
CA GLU A 263 -26.35 -18.85 20.12
C GLU A 263 -27.53 -18.14 19.43
N PHE A 264 -28.16 -18.78 18.45
CA PHE A 264 -29.23 -18.16 17.63
C PHE A 264 -30.58 -18.87 17.68
N GLY A 265 -30.73 -19.91 18.51
CA GLY A 265 -32.03 -20.51 18.85
C GLY A 265 -32.82 -21.17 17.69
N GLU A 266 -32.29 -21.19 16.46
CA GLU A 266 -32.88 -21.95 15.35
C GLU A 266 -32.47 -23.43 15.49
N GLN A 267 -33.34 -24.23 16.13
CA GLN A 267 -33.23 -25.68 16.17
C GLN A 267 -33.17 -26.25 14.74
N GLY A 268 -31.98 -26.64 14.31
CA GLY A 268 -31.79 -27.58 13.21
C GLY A 268 -31.80 -26.98 11.80
N ASN A 269 -30.86 -26.08 11.49
CA ASN A 269 -30.38 -26.02 10.11
C ASN A 269 -29.30 -27.09 9.92
N PRO A 270 -29.55 -28.19 9.17
CA PRO A 270 -28.56 -29.25 8.93
C PRO A 270 -27.32 -28.76 8.17
N ASP A 271 -27.34 -27.53 7.63
CA ASP A 271 -26.19 -26.85 7.01
C ASP A 271 -25.27 -26.11 8.03
N ALA A 272 -25.50 -26.28 9.34
CA ALA A 272 -24.73 -25.60 10.40
C ALA A 272 -23.23 -25.97 10.48
N GLU A 273 -22.77 -26.96 9.71
CA GLU A 273 -21.33 -27.28 9.61
C GLU A 273 -20.51 -26.07 9.13
N ASP A 274 -21.11 -25.21 8.30
CA ASP A 274 -20.39 -24.07 7.72
C ASP A 274 -20.38 -22.81 8.61
N GLY A 275 -20.94 -22.90 9.83
CA GLY A 275 -21.04 -21.76 10.74
C GLY A 275 -21.92 -20.62 10.20
N VAL A 276 -22.18 -19.64 11.06
CA VAL A 276 -23.00 -18.47 10.76
C VAL A 276 -22.13 -17.24 10.86
N TRP A 277 -22.07 -16.44 9.79
CA TRP A 277 -21.45 -15.12 9.85
C TRP A 277 -22.25 -14.21 10.76
N VAL A 278 -21.58 -13.57 11.72
CA VAL A 278 -22.21 -12.67 12.67
C VAL A 278 -21.51 -11.33 12.64
N MET A 279 -22.31 -10.28 12.42
CA MET A 279 -21.88 -8.90 12.52
C MET A 279 -22.42 -8.31 13.82
N VAL A 280 -21.55 -7.74 14.65
CA VAL A 280 -21.95 -6.97 15.84
C VAL A 280 -21.94 -5.51 15.47
N ASP A 281 -23.10 -4.87 15.44
CA ASP A 281 -23.19 -3.45 15.10
C ASP A 281 -22.72 -2.55 16.24
N HIS A 282 -22.63 -1.24 15.99
CA HIS A 282 -22.25 -0.25 17.01
C HIS A 282 -23.19 -0.22 18.24
N THR A 283 -24.39 -0.82 18.17
CA THR A 283 -25.31 -0.92 19.31
C THR A 283 -25.14 -2.23 20.10
N ARG A 284 -24.10 -3.01 19.78
CA ARG A 284 -23.82 -4.34 20.35
C ARG A 284 -24.87 -5.39 20.02
N THR A 285 -25.64 -5.18 18.95
CA THR A 285 -26.63 -6.16 18.51
C THR A 285 -25.95 -7.18 17.59
N ASN A 286 -26.05 -8.47 17.94
CA ASN A 286 -25.64 -9.55 17.05
C ASN A 286 -26.60 -9.62 15.85
N ARG A 287 -26.06 -9.54 14.64
CA ARG A 287 -26.78 -9.68 13.37
C ARG A 287 -26.27 -10.94 12.66
N PRO A 288 -26.90 -12.11 12.85
CA PRO A 288 -26.56 -13.30 12.09
C PRO A 288 -26.91 -13.09 10.60
N LEU A 289 -26.02 -13.50 9.72
CA LEU A 289 -26.13 -13.37 8.28
C LEU A 289 -26.28 -14.75 7.67
N ARG A 290 -27.36 -14.97 6.90
CA ARG A 290 -27.58 -16.20 6.15
C ARG A 290 -26.76 -16.15 4.87
N THR A 291 -25.56 -16.73 4.90
CA THR A 291 -24.63 -16.80 3.77
C THR A 291 -24.80 -18.11 2.98
N PRO A 292 -24.42 -18.14 1.69
CA PRO A 292 -24.35 -19.39 0.95
C PRO A 292 -23.28 -20.34 1.54
N ARG A 293 -23.45 -21.64 1.26
CA ARG A 293 -22.44 -22.65 1.54
C ARG A 293 -21.19 -22.38 0.71
N LEU A 294 -20.04 -22.34 1.38
CA LEU A 294 -18.74 -22.10 0.75
C LEU A 294 -18.11 -23.44 0.33
N ASN A 295 -17.55 -23.46 -0.88
CA ASN A 295 -16.71 -24.58 -1.32
C ASN A 295 -15.33 -24.47 -0.67
N PRO A 296 -14.55 -25.55 -0.55
CA PRO A 296 -13.16 -25.42 -0.12
C PRO A 296 -12.34 -24.57 -1.10
N GLY A 297 -11.63 -23.54 -0.61
CA GLY A 297 -10.84 -22.65 -1.44
C GLY A 297 -10.68 -21.23 -0.89
N TRP A 298 -10.17 -20.33 -1.72
CA TRP A 298 -10.06 -18.90 -1.40
C TRP A 298 -11.37 -18.17 -1.70
N HIS A 299 -11.81 -17.37 -0.73
CA HIS A 299 -13.01 -16.55 -0.82
C HIS A 299 -12.68 -15.10 -0.49
N MET A 300 -13.41 -14.18 -1.10
CA MET A 300 -13.28 -12.76 -0.82
C MET A 300 -14.50 -12.27 -0.05
N LEU A 301 -14.25 -11.73 1.13
CA LEU A 301 -15.24 -11.01 1.91
C LEU A 301 -15.05 -9.51 1.74
N SER A 302 -16.14 -8.76 1.60
CA SER A 302 -16.11 -7.29 1.67
C SER A 302 -17.25 -6.73 2.50
N ILE A 303 -16.93 -5.76 3.34
CA ILE A 303 -17.90 -4.95 4.10
C ILE A 303 -17.83 -3.53 3.55
N VAL A 304 -18.94 -3.05 3.00
CA VAL A 304 -19.06 -1.70 2.47
C VAL A 304 -20.07 -0.93 3.31
N SER A 305 -19.62 0.12 4.00
CA SER A 305 -20.48 1.04 4.74
C SER A 305 -20.61 2.34 3.94
N SER A 306 -21.84 2.84 3.78
CA SER A 306 -22.16 4.05 3.00
C SER A 306 -23.38 4.75 3.58
N THR A 307 -23.58 6.03 3.26
CA THR A 307 -24.82 6.79 3.51
C THR A 307 -25.55 7.10 2.19
N ALA A 308 -26.79 7.56 2.25
CA ALA A 308 -27.55 8.04 1.09
C ALA A 308 -26.84 9.19 0.33
N GLN A 309 -25.88 9.87 0.96
CA GLN A 309 -25.08 10.93 0.34
C GLN A 309 -23.89 10.38 -0.48
N SER A 310 -23.55 9.10 -0.36
CA SER A 310 -22.47 8.50 -1.14
C SER A 310 -22.83 8.46 -2.62
N THR A 311 -22.00 9.07 -3.46
CA THR A 311 -22.19 9.10 -4.92
C THR A 311 -22.02 7.71 -5.56
N ALA A 312 -21.14 6.87 -5.01
CA ALA A 312 -20.87 5.53 -5.52
C ALA A 312 -21.89 4.48 -5.04
N GLN A 313 -22.42 4.66 -3.83
CA GLN A 313 -23.38 3.74 -3.20
C GLN A 313 -24.36 4.55 -2.33
N PRO A 314 -25.38 5.20 -2.92
CA PRO A 314 -26.32 6.06 -2.19
C PRO A 314 -27.30 5.22 -1.36
N TRP A 315 -26.79 4.66 -0.28
CA TRP A 315 -27.51 3.71 0.56
C TRP A 315 -27.11 3.89 2.01
N ASP A 316 -28.09 3.85 2.92
CA ASP A 316 -27.86 4.02 4.36
C ASP A 316 -27.69 2.67 5.08
N GLY A 317 -26.46 2.23 5.29
CA GLY A 317 -26.14 1.05 6.08
C GLY A 317 -24.84 0.35 5.70
N THR A 318 -24.78 -0.96 6.00
CA THR A 318 -23.60 -1.83 5.78
C THR A 318 -23.90 -3.04 4.90
N LYS A 319 -23.26 -3.11 3.72
CA LYS A 319 -23.47 -4.14 2.72
C LYS A 319 -22.36 -5.16 2.88
N PHE A 320 -22.76 -6.41 2.98
CA PHE A 320 -21.87 -7.53 3.15
C PHE A 320 -21.81 -8.30 1.84
N PHE A 321 -20.60 -8.49 1.32
CA PHE A 321 -20.30 -9.26 0.13
C PHE A 321 -19.45 -10.47 0.51
N LEU A 322 -19.75 -11.60 -0.11
CA LEU A 322 -19.02 -12.85 -0.01
C LEU A 322 -19.00 -13.47 -1.41
N ASP A 323 -17.86 -13.32 -2.09
CA ASP A 323 -17.70 -13.55 -3.53
C ASP A 323 -18.79 -12.83 -4.34
N ASP A 324 -19.58 -13.56 -5.13
CA ASP A 324 -20.69 -13.02 -5.92
C ASP A 324 -21.99 -12.82 -5.10
N TRP A 325 -22.06 -13.31 -3.86
CA TRP A 325 -23.23 -13.15 -3.00
C TRP A 325 -23.13 -11.88 -2.17
N ASN A 326 -24.27 -11.22 -1.92
CA ASN A 326 -24.32 -10.05 -1.04
C ASN A 326 -25.66 -9.84 -0.35
N ILE A 327 -25.63 -9.12 0.78
CA ILE A 327 -26.81 -8.67 1.53
C ILE A 327 -26.64 -7.23 2.00
N SER A 328 -27.72 -6.44 1.92
CA SER A 328 -27.78 -5.05 2.37
C SER A 328 -28.50 -4.92 3.71
N LEU A 329 -27.79 -4.50 4.75
CA LEU A 329 -28.33 -4.25 6.08
C LEU A 329 -28.66 -2.76 6.29
N LYS A 330 -29.92 -2.38 6.07
CA LYS A 330 -30.38 -0.98 6.17
C LYS A 330 -30.27 -0.47 7.61
N ASN A 331 -29.72 0.72 7.79
CA ASN A 331 -29.51 1.38 9.09
C ASN A 331 -28.65 0.57 10.08
N VAL A 332 -27.90 -0.42 9.60
CA VAL A 332 -26.94 -1.16 10.41
C VAL A 332 -25.55 -0.61 10.12
N TRP A 333 -24.83 -0.22 11.16
CA TRP A 333 -23.53 0.44 11.06
C TRP A 333 -22.49 -0.27 11.90
N ILE A 334 -21.35 -0.51 11.28
CA ILE A 334 -20.11 -0.92 11.93
C ILE A 334 -19.28 0.33 12.24
N LEU A 335 -18.61 0.35 13.39
CA LEU A 335 -17.65 1.41 13.68
C LEU A 335 -16.41 1.30 12.78
N ASN A 336 -15.91 2.46 12.38
CA ASN A 336 -14.80 2.59 11.44
C ASN A 336 -13.42 2.67 12.13
N ASP A 337 -13.30 2.13 13.34
CA ASP A 337 -12.12 2.18 14.22
C ASP A 337 -11.47 0.80 14.35
N PHE A 338 -10.88 0.33 13.26
CA PHE A 338 -10.35 -1.03 13.17
C PHE A 338 -9.10 -1.20 14.03
N TYR A 339 -9.14 -2.11 15.00
CA TYR A 339 -8.03 -2.31 15.93
C TYR A 339 -7.26 -3.60 15.66
N MET A 340 -7.96 -4.67 15.30
CA MET A 340 -7.33 -5.98 15.17
C MET A 340 -7.87 -6.81 14.03
N VAL A 341 -6.99 -7.66 13.51
CA VAL A 341 -7.28 -8.63 12.45
C VAL A 341 -6.79 -10.02 12.85
N GLY A 342 -7.58 -11.03 12.51
CA GLY A 342 -7.25 -12.45 12.57
C GLY A 342 -7.46 -13.11 13.94
N ASN A 343 -7.75 -12.37 15.00
CA ASN A 343 -8.09 -12.91 16.32
C ASN A 343 -8.70 -11.85 17.26
N SER A 344 -9.33 -12.29 18.35
CA SER A 344 -9.84 -11.44 19.43
C SER A 344 -8.78 -11.18 20.52
N ALA A 345 -8.34 -9.92 20.72
CA ALA A 345 -7.46 -9.59 21.87
C ALA A 345 -8.15 -9.71 23.22
N ILE A 346 -9.46 -9.46 23.27
CA ILE A 346 -10.21 -9.34 24.53
C ILE A 346 -10.08 -10.63 25.35
N TYR A 347 -9.93 -11.76 24.67
CA TYR A 347 -9.77 -13.07 25.28
C TYR A 347 -8.34 -13.61 25.20
N GLY A 348 -7.33 -12.76 24.98
CA GLY A 348 -5.93 -13.18 24.86
C GLY A 348 -5.61 -13.95 23.57
N GLY A 349 -6.40 -13.75 22.51
CA GLY A 349 -6.19 -14.46 21.24
C GLY A 349 -6.77 -15.87 21.20
N LYS A 350 -7.79 -16.18 22.01
CA LYS A 350 -8.41 -17.50 22.10
C LYS A 350 -9.30 -17.90 20.92
N HIS A 351 -9.59 -16.98 20.00
CA HIS A 351 -10.56 -17.21 18.92
C HIS A 351 -9.96 -16.85 17.55
N PRO A 352 -8.95 -17.61 17.10
CA PRO A 352 -8.34 -17.39 15.80
C PRO A 352 -9.38 -17.49 14.68
N PHE A 353 -9.28 -16.61 13.68
CA PHE A 353 -10.19 -16.65 12.54
C PHE A 353 -9.94 -17.89 11.67
N GLY A 354 -8.69 -18.07 11.24
CA GLY A 354 -8.30 -19.06 10.25
C GLY A 354 -7.21 -18.49 9.35
N LEU A 355 -7.20 -18.90 8.09
CA LEU A 355 -6.16 -18.55 7.12
C LEU A 355 -6.55 -17.31 6.30
N ILE A 356 -5.69 -16.29 6.30
CA ILE A 356 -5.87 -15.02 5.58
C ILE A 356 -4.65 -14.77 4.68
N ALA A 357 -4.89 -14.26 3.47
CA ALA A 357 -3.82 -13.87 2.54
C ALA A 357 -3.70 -12.36 2.30
N ASP A 358 -4.82 -11.64 2.32
CA ASP A 358 -4.87 -10.22 1.99
C ASP A 358 -5.99 -9.55 2.80
N PHE A 359 -5.70 -8.41 3.42
CA PHE A 359 -6.66 -7.64 4.19
C PHE A 359 -6.47 -6.15 3.92
N ARG A 360 -7.56 -5.43 3.61
CA ARG A 360 -7.52 -4.02 3.22
C ARG A 360 -8.60 -3.22 3.89
N ILE A 361 -8.30 -1.95 4.13
CA ILE A 361 -9.23 -0.94 4.63
C ILE A 361 -9.16 0.26 3.71
N TYR A 362 -10.32 0.77 3.29
CA TYR A 362 -10.48 1.93 2.43
C TYR A 362 -11.33 3.00 3.11
N ALA A 363 -10.99 4.29 2.92
CA ALA A 363 -11.72 5.46 3.43
C ALA A 363 -12.83 5.94 2.48
N ARG A 364 -13.46 4.98 1.79
CA ARG A 364 -14.64 5.18 0.96
C ARG A 364 -15.45 3.90 0.86
N SER A 365 -16.67 4.05 0.39
CA SER A 365 -17.51 2.94 -0.07
C SER A 365 -17.09 2.54 -1.49
N LEU A 366 -16.58 1.32 -1.68
CA LEU A 366 -16.40 0.74 -3.01
C LEU A 366 -17.78 0.49 -3.64
N SER A 367 -17.89 0.67 -4.96
CA SER A 367 -19.09 0.26 -5.69
C SER A 367 -19.17 -1.27 -5.79
N ALA A 368 -20.38 -1.80 -6.04
CA ALA A 368 -20.57 -3.24 -6.23
C ALA A 368 -19.67 -3.80 -7.35
N ASP A 369 -19.60 -3.09 -8.49
CA ASP A 369 -18.76 -3.48 -9.63
C ASP A 369 -17.27 -3.55 -9.28
N GLU A 370 -16.79 -2.63 -8.43
CA GLU A 370 -15.40 -2.63 -7.97
C GLU A 370 -15.11 -3.81 -7.05
N VAL A 371 -16.05 -4.13 -6.14
CA VAL A 371 -15.95 -5.31 -5.28
C VAL A 371 -15.98 -6.59 -6.12
N GLU A 372 -16.93 -6.74 -7.04
CA GLU A 372 -17.03 -7.90 -7.92
C GLU A 372 -15.79 -8.07 -8.83
N ALA A 373 -15.25 -6.95 -9.34
CA ALA A 373 -14.01 -6.97 -10.11
C ALA A 373 -12.81 -7.45 -9.27
N MET A 374 -12.74 -7.07 -7.99
CA MET A 374 -11.73 -7.58 -7.07
C MET A 374 -11.91 -9.09 -6.82
N ALA A 375 -13.13 -9.56 -6.59
CA ALA A 375 -13.43 -10.98 -6.35
C ALA A 375 -13.01 -11.86 -7.54
N ARG A 376 -13.15 -11.34 -8.76
CA ARG A 376 -12.87 -12.06 -10.01
C ARG A 376 -11.46 -11.79 -10.57
N ALA A 377 -10.60 -11.09 -9.84
CA ALA A 377 -9.27 -10.75 -10.31
C ALA A 377 -8.36 -11.99 -10.40
N GLU A 378 -8.06 -12.45 -11.61
CA GLU A 378 -7.17 -13.59 -11.85
C GLU A 378 -5.81 -13.20 -12.46
N GLY A 379 -5.72 -12.00 -13.07
CA GLY A 379 -4.58 -11.55 -13.88
C GLY A 379 -3.76 -10.41 -13.26
N THR A 380 -2.62 -10.09 -13.86
CA THR A 380 -1.68 -9.06 -13.37
C THR A 380 -2.25 -7.64 -13.45
N GLU A 381 -3.04 -7.36 -14.50
CA GLU A 381 -3.61 -6.04 -14.77
C GLU A 381 -4.79 -5.70 -13.84
N THR A 382 -5.59 -6.71 -13.52
CA THR A 382 -6.70 -6.62 -12.57
C THR A 382 -6.27 -6.90 -11.14
N HIS A 383 -5.01 -7.31 -10.93
CA HIS A 383 -4.49 -7.51 -9.59
C HIS A 383 -4.40 -6.16 -8.88
N PRO A 384 -4.75 -6.10 -7.59
CA PRO A 384 -4.53 -4.89 -6.80
C PRO A 384 -3.07 -4.40 -6.70
N ASP A 385 -2.10 -5.16 -7.20
CA ASP A 385 -0.65 -4.89 -7.11
C ASP A 385 -0.10 -4.58 -8.52
N SER A 386 -0.98 -4.29 -9.48
CA SER A 386 -0.65 -4.21 -10.91
C SER A 386 0.52 -3.26 -11.19
N LEU A 387 0.58 -2.11 -10.52
CA LEU A 387 1.70 -1.16 -10.61
C LEU A 387 3.02 -1.76 -10.13
N ALA A 388 3.06 -2.33 -8.93
CA ALA A 388 4.26 -2.93 -8.37
C ALA A 388 4.72 -4.14 -9.20
N ARG A 389 3.78 -4.95 -9.70
CA ARG A 389 4.05 -6.09 -10.59
C ARG A 389 4.57 -5.63 -11.95
N ARG A 390 4.03 -4.56 -12.52
CA ARG A 390 4.53 -3.98 -13.77
C ARG A 390 5.94 -3.43 -13.60
N LEU A 391 6.20 -2.62 -12.58
CA LEU A 391 7.54 -2.13 -12.26
C LEU A 391 8.54 -3.27 -11.98
N ALA A 392 8.11 -4.33 -11.30
CA ALA A 392 8.89 -5.54 -11.11
C ALA A 392 9.30 -6.21 -12.43
N SER A 393 8.39 -6.28 -13.42
CA SER A 393 8.68 -6.82 -14.75
C SER A 393 9.66 -5.95 -15.56
N MET A 394 9.76 -4.67 -15.22
CA MET A 394 10.67 -3.69 -15.85
C MET A 394 12.01 -3.54 -15.12
N ASP A 395 12.32 -4.44 -14.19
CA ASP A 395 13.54 -4.40 -13.37
C ASP A 395 13.74 -3.09 -12.57
N ALA A 396 12.64 -2.47 -12.12
CA ALA A 396 12.69 -1.23 -11.36
C ALA A 396 13.53 -1.33 -10.08
N ALA A 397 13.61 -2.51 -9.46
CA ALA A 397 14.41 -2.73 -8.25
C ALA A 397 15.91 -2.47 -8.50
N THR A 398 16.47 -2.99 -9.59
CA THR A 398 17.89 -2.78 -9.93
C THR A 398 18.14 -1.32 -10.29
N ILE A 399 17.21 -0.70 -11.03
CA ILE A 399 17.29 0.71 -11.46
C ILE A 399 17.28 1.65 -10.25
N LEU A 400 16.35 1.46 -9.32
CA LEU A 400 16.24 2.28 -8.10
C LEU A 400 17.44 2.08 -7.17
N ALA A 401 17.96 0.85 -7.08
CA ALA A 401 19.14 0.52 -6.27
C ALA A 401 20.39 1.30 -6.69
N GLN A 402 20.55 1.58 -7.99
CA GLN A 402 21.70 2.32 -8.52
C GLN A 402 21.81 3.75 -7.97
N ARG A 403 20.71 4.34 -7.46
CA ARG A 403 20.65 5.74 -7.00
C ARG A 403 20.64 5.90 -5.47
N LEU A 404 20.92 4.82 -4.74
CA LEU A 404 21.11 4.84 -3.28
C LEU A 404 22.50 5.39 -2.86
N ASP A 405 23.38 5.63 -3.82
CA ASP A 405 24.67 6.29 -3.66
C ASP A 405 24.52 7.81 -3.41
N VAL A 406 23.47 8.43 -3.96
CA VAL A 406 23.17 9.86 -3.82
C VAL A 406 22.19 10.12 -2.68
N PRO A 407 22.56 10.86 -1.61
CA PRO A 407 21.70 11.06 -0.44
C PRO A 407 20.30 11.61 -0.75
N ASP A 408 20.21 12.62 -1.63
CA ASP A 408 18.94 13.28 -1.99
C ASP A 408 17.99 12.36 -2.79
N SER A 409 18.55 11.47 -3.61
CA SER A 409 17.77 10.47 -4.37
C SER A 409 17.46 9.23 -3.54
N ALA A 410 18.32 8.88 -2.60
CA ALA A 410 18.23 7.67 -1.81
C ALA A 410 16.93 7.59 -1.01
N ALA A 411 16.43 8.71 -0.48
CA ALA A 411 15.15 8.72 0.24
C ALA A 411 13.99 8.25 -0.66
N GLU A 412 13.87 8.82 -1.86
CA GLU A 412 12.79 8.48 -2.78
C GLU A 412 12.97 7.07 -3.38
N CYS A 413 14.21 6.65 -3.62
CA CYS A 413 14.52 5.30 -4.07
C CYS A 413 14.19 4.25 -3.00
N LEU A 414 14.57 4.46 -1.74
CA LEU A 414 14.16 3.60 -0.63
C LEU A 414 12.64 3.58 -0.45
N ARG A 415 11.97 4.72 -0.71
CA ARG A 415 10.51 4.79 -0.65
C ARG A 415 9.86 3.92 -1.72
N ALA A 416 10.35 4.02 -2.96
CA ALA A 416 9.93 3.20 -4.09
C ALA A 416 10.22 1.71 -3.85
N LEU A 417 11.45 1.37 -3.45
CA LEU A 417 11.89 -0.01 -3.17
C LEU A 417 11.07 -0.65 -2.06
N GLY A 418 10.75 0.09 -0.98
CA GLY A 418 9.89 -0.41 0.09
C GLY A 418 8.49 -0.78 -0.40
N SER A 419 7.98 -0.07 -1.40
CA SER A 419 6.69 -0.35 -2.03
C SER A 419 6.78 -1.54 -3.01
N LEU A 420 7.89 -1.67 -3.75
CA LEU A 420 8.16 -2.84 -4.58
C LEU A 420 8.34 -4.13 -3.77
N ALA A 421 8.87 -4.02 -2.55
CA ALA A 421 9.03 -5.14 -1.62
C ALA A 421 7.69 -5.74 -1.13
N THR A 422 6.54 -5.11 -1.45
CA THR A 422 5.21 -5.75 -1.31
C THR A 422 5.01 -6.93 -2.26
N VAL A 423 5.80 -7.02 -3.32
CA VAL A 423 5.81 -8.18 -4.23
C VAL A 423 6.83 -9.18 -3.72
N ALA A 424 6.39 -10.34 -3.23
CA ALA A 424 7.25 -11.36 -2.62
C ALA A 424 8.48 -11.72 -3.48
N SER A 425 8.30 -11.89 -4.80
CA SER A 425 9.40 -12.21 -5.72
C SER A 425 10.47 -11.10 -5.84
N GLN A 426 10.14 -9.86 -5.46
CA GLN A 426 11.07 -8.74 -5.50
C GLN A 426 11.92 -8.65 -4.23
N ARG A 427 11.51 -9.22 -3.08
CA ARG A 427 12.27 -9.09 -1.82
C ARG A 427 13.69 -9.64 -1.94
N ALA A 428 13.83 -10.89 -2.37
CA ALA A 428 15.13 -11.51 -2.58
C ALA A 428 15.99 -10.74 -3.59
N LYS A 429 15.37 -10.21 -4.65
CA LYS A 429 16.04 -9.40 -5.65
C LYS A 429 16.56 -8.08 -5.07
N ILE A 430 15.71 -7.33 -4.38
CA ILE A 430 16.06 -6.06 -3.72
C ILE A 430 17.18 -6.28 -2.71
N PHE A 431 17.08 -7.32 -1.88
CA PHE A 431 18.15 -7.68 -0.94
C PHE A 431 19.47 -8.00 -1.65
N ASN A 432 19.43 -8.75 -2.75
CA ASN A 432 20.62 -9.07 -3.53
C ASN A 432 21.26 -7.84 -4.18
N VAL A 433 20.47 -6.92 -4.76
CA VAL A 433 21.02 -5.76 -5.48
C VAL A 433 21.46 -4.62 -4.57
N CYS A 434 20.80 -4.41 -3.42
CA CYS A 434 21.11 -3.27 -2.54
C CYS A 434 21.09 -3.56 -1.03
N GLY A 435 20.98 -4.80 -0.58
CA GLY A 435 20.88 -5.14 0.84
C GLY A 435 22.02 -4.58 1.69
N GLN A 436 23.26 -4.70 1.23
CA GLN A 436 24.43 -4.12 1.92
C GLN A 436 24.33 -2.60 2.04
N ARG A 437 23.90 -1.92 0.97
CA ARG A 437 23.74 -0.46 0.97
C ARG A 437 22.61 -0.02 1.91
N VAL A 438 21.52 -0.77 1.96
CA VAL A 438 20.41 -0.53 2.91
C VAL A 438 20.90 -0.65 4.35
N LEU A 439 21.71 -1.66 4.68
CA LEU A 439 22.31 -1.81 6.01
C LEU A 439 23.22 -0.62 6.37
N GLN A 440 24.05 -0.14 5.44
CA GLN A 440 24.85 1.08 5.67
C GLN A 440 23.97 2.31 5.90
N LEU A 441 22.84 2.42 5.20
CA LEU A 441 21.92 3.56 5.34
C LEU A 441 21.20 3.57 6.70
N LEU A 442 21.20 2.47 7.46
CA LEU A 442 20.77 2.45 8.87
C LEU A 442 21.71 3.27 9.78
N GLU A 443 22.97 3.42 9.39
CA GLU A 443 23.98 4.21 10.12
C GLU A 443 24.10 5.65 9.60
N SER A 444 23.30 6.01 8.59
CA SER A 444 23.28 7.34 7.99
C SER A 444 23.04 8.43 9.04
N PRO A 445 23.73 9.59 9.00
CA PRO A 445 23.42 10.71 9.90
C PRO A 445 22.05 11.34 9.63
N SER A 446 21.42 11.01 8.48
CA SER A 446 20.10 11.48 8.09
C SER A 446 19.00 10.56 8.64
N PRO A 447 18.17 11.01 9.61
CA PRO A 447 17.13 10.18 10.22
C PRO A 447 16.08 9.68 9.21
N ILE A 448 15.82 10.44 8.15
CA ILE A 448 14.88 10.01 7.10
C ILE A 448 15.41 8.78 6.34
N LEU A 449 16.70 8.73 6.04
CA LEU A 449 17.32 7.58 5.37
C LEU A 449 17.36 6.35 6.28
N GLN A 450 17.72 6.52 7.55
CA GLN A 450 17.70 5.42 8.53
C GLN A 450 16.31 4.78 8.62
N ARG A 451 15.25 5.61 8.69
CA ARG A 451 13.86 5.15 8.77
C ARG A 451 13.42 4.40 7.51
N LEU A 452 13.69 4.96 6.34
CA LEU A 452 13.31 4.35 5.08
C LEU A 452 14.08 3.05 4.81
N ALA A 453 15.34 2.98 5.25
CA ALA A 453 16.17 1.78 5.21
C ALA A 453 15.65 0.70 6.17
N ALA A 454 15.33 1.06 7.43
CA ALA A 454 14.75 0.13 8.40
C ALA A 454 13.39 -0.41 7.94
N ARG A 455 12.55 0.47 7.36
CA ARG A 455 11.28 0.11 6.76
C ARG A 455 11.44 -0.88 5.61
N LEU A 456 12.37 -0.59 4.69
CA LEU A 456 12.65 -1.50 3.58
C LEU A 456 13.16 -2.84 4.13
N LEU A 457 14.11 -2.84 5.06
CA LEU A 457 14.66 -4.06 5.64
C LEU A 457 13.56 -4.93 6.28
N ASN A 458 12.62 -4.33 7.02
CA ASN A 458 11.48 -5.04 7.59
C ASN A 458 10.58 -5.69 6.53
N ASN A 459 10.45 -5.08 5.35
CA ASN A 459 9.71 -5.68 4.23
C ASN A 459 10.52 -6.76 3.48
N LEU A 460 11.85 -6.85 3.71
CA LEU A 460 12.72 -7.85 3.09
C LEU A 460 12.88 -9.12 3.93
N THR A 461 12.78 -8.99 5.25
CA THR A 461 12.82 -10.08 6.24
C THR A 461 11.45 -10.72 6.42
#